data_AF-A0A524EA73-F1
#
_entry.id   AF-A0A524EA73-F1
#
_cell.length_a   1.000
_cell.length_b   1.000
_cell.length_c   1.000
_cell.angle_alpha   90.00
_cell.angle_beta   90.00
_cell.angle_gamma   90.00
#
_symmetry.space_group_name_H-M   'P 1'
#
loop_
_entity.id
_entity.type
_entity.pdbx_description
1 polymer ?
#
loop_
_entity_poly.entity_id
_entity_poly.type
_entity_poly.pdbx_seq_one_letter_code
_entity_poly.pdbx_strand_id
1 'polypeptide(L)'
;MGMLREGDLLVRLNDVNRTQFPEVCPACGADATSSTRIAFARSSKSPNALNPAYESAKSVMEARASVGSIEIPVCDTHDLSYEELARARGVITMVGGISLVALFIMSFTILGSLATGRSLSYLWYLGLGMTLLLLALSAKLTGPNALEKAISLVHYEPQAGNVILRIKNRSYAERIVELNPMQAELGIVKSPAENSSTSESPFS
;
A
#
# COMPACT_ATOMS: atom_id res chain seq x y z
N MET A 1 5.62 1.38 -2.99
CA MET A 1 6.63 0.41 -2.51
C MET A 1 7.32 1.03 -1.30
N GLY A 2 7.05 0.52 -0.09
CA GLY A 2 7.76 0.99 1.11
C GLY A 2 9.18 0.43 1.09
N MET A 3 10.19 1.25 1.37
CA MET A 3 11.53 0.75 1.65
C MET A 3 11.46 -0.19 2.85
N LEU A 4 12.07 -1.38 2.72
CA LEU A 4 12.29 -2.30 3.84
C LEU A 4 13.17 -1.57 4.85
N ARG A 5 12.73 -1.50 6.10
CA ARG A 5 13.48 -0.91 7.20
C ARG A 5 14.14 -2.01 8.00
N GLU A 6 15.29 -1.69 8.58
CA GLU A 6 16.02 -2.58 9.48
C GLU A 6 15.10 -2.99 10.65
N GLY A 7 14.98 -4.30 10.89
CA GLY A 7 14.05 -4.87 11.87
C GLY A 7 12.65 -5.21 11.36
N ASP A 8 12.36 -5.02 10.06
CA ASP A 8 11.14 -5.56 9.45
C ASP A 8 11.18 -7.10 9.44
N LEU A 9 10.08 -7.72 9.87
CA LEU A 9 9.91 -9.18 9.88
C LEU A 9 9.31 -9.62 8.56
N LEU A 10 10.00 -10.54 7.88
CA LEU A 10 9.54 -11.20 6.68
C LEU A 10 9.08 -12.60 7.05
N VAL A 11 7.84 -12.93 6.72
CA VAL A 11 7.34 -14.29 6.81
C VAL A 11 7.20 -14.82 5.40
N ARG A 12 7.95 -15.89 5.09
CA ARG A 12 7.80 -16.64 3.85
C ARG A 12 6.79 -17.74 4.10
N LEU A 13 5.72 -17.76 3.30
CA LEU A 13 4.71 -18.81 3.29
C LEU A 13 4.92 -19.65 2.03
N ASN A 14 5.10 -20.96 2.16
CA ASN A 14 5.34 -21.86 1.03
C ASN A 14 4.04 -22.31 0.33
N ASP A 15 2.93 -22.43 1.07
CA ASP A 15 1.61 -22.68 0.52
C ASP A 15 0.55 -21.82 1.23
N VAL A 16 0.01 -20.87 0.48
CA VAL A 16 -0.98 -19.90 0.97
C VAL A 16 -2.33 -20.54 1.28
N ASN A 17 -2.73 -21.58 0.57
CA ASN A 17 -4.06 -22.16 0.73
C ASN A 17 -4.14 -23.11 1.94
N ARG A 18 -2.99 -23.54 2.46
CA ARG A 18 -2.89 -24.46 3.60
C ARG A 18 -2.44 -23.78 4.89
N THR A 19 -2.05 -22.51 4.81
CA THR A 19 -1.56 -21.75 5.96
C THR A 19 -2.74 -21.28 6.82
N GLN A 20 -2.69 -21.61 8.11
CA GLN A 20 -3.66 -21.15 9.09
C GLN A 20 -3.25 -19.78 9.62
N PHE A 21 -4.13 -18.80 9.51
CA PHE A 21 -3.90 -17.47 10.08
C PHE A 21 -4.44 -17.43 11.52
N PRO A 22 -3.72 -16.78 12.46
CA PRO A 22 -4.21 -16.63 13.82
C PRO A 22 -5.43 -15.71 13.84
N GLU A 23 -6.39 -15.98 14.73
CA GLU A 23 -7.63 -15.19 14.94
C GLU A 23 -7.38 -13.85 15.65
N VAL A 24 -6.30 -13.16 15.30
CA VAL A 24 -5.86 -11.91 15.90
C VAL A 24 -5.68 -10.89 14.79
N CYS A 25 -6.14 -9.66 14.98
CA CYS A 25 -5.99 -8.61 13.98
C CYS A 25 -4.50 -8.23 13.84
N PRO A 26 -3.93 -8.26 12.63
CA PRO A 26 -2.53 -7.92 12.39
C PRO A 26 -2.21 -6.42 12.62
N ALA A 27 -3.21 -5.55 12.57
CA ALA A 27 -3.03 -4.10 12.73
C ALA A 27 -2.98 -3.67 14.21
N CYS A 28 -3.86 -4.20 15.05
CA CYS A 28 -4.01 -3.78 16.45
C CYS A 28 -3.74 -4.87 17.49
N GLY A 29 -3.70 -6.16 17.10
CA GLY A 29 -3.52 -7.28 18.01
C GLY A 29 -4.77 -7.66 18.82
N ALA A 30 -5.94 -7.08 18.52
CA ALA A 30 -7.22 -7.47 19.11
C ALA A 30 -7.77 -8.75 18.47
N ASP A 31 -8.72 -9.43 19.12
CA ASP A 31 -9.36 -10.62 18.55
C ASP A 31 -10.08 -10.30 17.24
N ALA A 32 -10.02 -11.24 16.29
CA ALA A 32 -10.66 -11.07 15.00
C ALA A 32 -12.15 -11.39 15.06
N THR A 33 -12.99 -10.47 14.57
CA THR A 33 -14.44 -10.67 14.47
C THR A 33 -14.88 -10.98 13.03
N SER A 34 -14.08 -10.59 12.04
CA SER A 34 -14.43 -10.73 10.62
C SER A 34 -13.21 -11.11 9.77
N SER A 35 -13.45 -11.49 8.52
CA SER A 35 -12.41 -11.88 7.56
C SER A 35 -12.40 -10.93 6.36
N THR A 36 -11.29 -10.24 6.13
CA THR A 36 -11.14 -9.37 4.95
C THR A 36 -10.25 -10.05 3.92
N ARG A 37 -10.62 -9.91 2.65
CA ARG A 37 -9.87 -10.45 1.53
C ARG A 37 -8.85 -9.42 1.02
N ILE A 38 -7.57 -9.74 1.12
CA ILE A 38 -6.50 -8.91 0.57
C ILE A 38 -6.16 -9.40 -0.84
N ALA A 39 -6.38 -8.53 -1.81
CA ALA A 39 -6.04 -8.73 -3.21
C ALA A 39 -4.55 -8.44 -3.45
N PHE A 40 -3.79 -9.41 -3.98
CA PHE A 40 -2.41 -9.19 -4.42
C PHE A 40 -2.36 -8.90 -5.90
N ALA A 41 -1.94 -7.67 -6.25
CA ALA A 41 -1.60 -7.35 -7.62
C ALA A 41 -0.27 -8.03 -7.99
N ARG A 42 -0.24 -8.78 -9.11
CA ARG A 42 1.02 -9.30 -9.67
C ARG A 42 1.88 -8.11 -10.10
N SER A 43 2.92 -7.78 -9.34
CA SER A 43 3.94 -6.84 -9.79
C SER A 43 4.87 -7.55 -10.78
N SER A 44 4.40 -7.82 -11.99
CA SER A 44 5.32 -8.18 -13.07
C SER A 44 6.06 -6.90 -13.48
N LYS A 45 7.27 -6.72 -12.95
CA LYS A 45 8.27 -5.85 -13.60
C LYS A 45 8.61 -6.50 -14.93
N SER A 46 7.81 -6.20 -15.95
CA SER A 46 8.12 -6.56 -17.32
C SER A 46 9.33 -5.73 -17.76
N PRO A 47 10.40 -6.36 -18.28
CA PRO A 47 11.56 -5.65 -18.82
C PRO A 47 11.24 -4.80 -20.06
N ASN A 48 10.01 -4.89 -20.60
CA ASN A 48 9.57 -4.21 -21.82
C ASN A 48 8.62 -3.03 -21.56
N ALA A 49 8.76 -2.33 -20.43
CA ALA A 49 7.93 -1.18 -20.07
C ALA A 49 8.06 0.04 -21.03
N LEU A 50 9.00 0.02 -21.98
CA LEU A 50 9.20 1.10 -22.96
C LEU A 50 8.49 0.89 -24.31
N ASN A 51 7.74 -0.19 -24.51
CA ASN A 51 7.06 -0.44 -25.77
C ASN A 51 5.58 0.00 -25.71
N PRO A 52 5.12 1.01 -26.46
CA PRO A 52 3.73 1.49 -26.41
C PRO A 52 2.70 0.44 -26.90
N ALA A 53 3.12 -0.53 -27.71
CA ALA A 53 2.28 -1.67 -28.09
C ALA A 53 2.05 -2.66 -26.92
N TYR A 54 2.94 -2.65 -25.93
CA TYR A 54 2.81 -3.48 -24.72
C TYR A 54 1.80 -2.88 -23.74
N GLU A 55 1.63 -1.56 -23.71
CA GLU A 55 0.77 -0.85 -22.75
C GLU A 55 -0.72 -1.14 -22.97
N SER A 56 -1.16 -1.22 -24.24
CA SER A 56 -2.54 -1.56 -24.58
C SER A 56 -2.88 -3.02 -24.25
N ALA A 57 -1.96 -3.95 -24.50
CA ALA A 57 -2.10 -5.36 -24.14
C ALA A 57 -1.99 -5.60 -22.61
N LYS A 58 -1.17 -4.80 -21.91
CA LYS A 58 -0.99 -4.84 -20.47
C LYS A 58 -2.29 -4.51 -19.74
N SER A 59 -3.02 -3.47 -20.14
CA SER A 59 -4.29 -3.12 -19.47
C SER A 59 -5.32 -4.26 -19.49
N VAL A 60 -5.39 -5.02 -20.59
CA VAL A 60 -6.30 -6.15 -20.76
C VAL A 60 -5.78 -7.43 -20.08
N MET A 61 -4.46 -7.66 -20.08
CA MET A 61 -3.85 -8.81 -19.40
C MET A 61 -3.71 -8.63 -17.90
N GLU A 62 -3.48 -7.41 -17.40
CA GLU A 62 -3.35 -7.06 -15.98
C GLU A 62 -4.71 -7.07 -15.28
N ALA A 63 -5.79 -6.71 -15.99
CA ALA A 63 -7.17 -6.95 -15.55
C ALA A 63 -7.52 -8.45 -15.44
N ARG A 64 -6.79 -9.34 -16.14
CA ARG A 64 -6.95 -10.81 -16.11
C ARG A 64 -5.86 -11.54 -15.33
N ALA A 65 -4.82 -10.84 -14.86
CA ALA A 65 -3.78 -11.43 -14.04
C ALA A 65 -4.41 -11.78 -12.71
N SER A 66 -4.77 -13.06 -12.54
CA SER A 66 -5.48 -13.54 -11.37
C SER A 66 -4.83 -12.99 -10.11
N VAL A 67 -5.55 -12.07 -9.50
CA VAL A 67 -5.26 -11.48 -8.21
C VAL A 67 -5.42 -12.63 -7.24
N GLY A 68 -4.29 -13.19 -6.78
CA GLY A 68 -4.34 -14.09 -5.63
C GLY A 68 -5.01 -13.31 -4.50
N SER A 69 -5.98 -13.90 -3.85
CA SER A 69 -6.70 -13.25 -2.77
C SER A 69 -6.60 -14.11 -1.53
N ILE A 70 -5.99 -13.58 -0.47
CA ILE A 70 -5.88 -14.28 0.82
C ILE A 70 -6.90 -13.67 1.75
N GLU A 71 -7.63 -14.53 2.43
CA GLU A 71 -8.54 -14.14 3.50
C GLU A 71 -7.74 -14.06 4.80
N ILE A 72 -7.71 -12.87 5.40
CA ILE A 72 -7.01 -12.61 6.65
C ILE A 72 -8.03 -12.18 7.69
N PRO A 73 -8.04 -12.79 8.89
CA PRO A 73 -8.91 -12.39 9.98
C PRO A 73 -8.53 -10.99 10.51
N VAL A 74 -9.51 -10.12 10.69
CA VAL A 74 -9.38 -8.75 11.20
C VAL A 74 -10.51 -8.41 12.19
N CYS A 75 -10.35 -7.34 12.94
CA CYS A 75 -11.41 -6.82 13.81
C CYS A 75 -12.35 -5.88 13.03
N ASP A 76 -13.59 -5.70 13.52
CA ASP A 76 -14.62 -4.87 12.85
C ASP A 76 -14.17 -3.42 12.57
N THR A 77 -13.31 -2.85 13.42
CA THR A 77 -12.79 -1.50 13.23
C THR A 77 -11.83 -1.37 12.04
N HIS A 78 -11.26 -2.49 11.58
CA HIS A 78 -10.32 -2.57 10.47
C HIS A 78 -10.86 -3.34 9.27
N ASP A 79 -12.09 -3.85 9.37
CA ASP A 79 -12.83 -4.44 8.26
C ASP A 79 -13.41 -3.35 7.37
N LEU A 80 -12.52 -2.66 6.65
CA LEU A 80 -12.93 -1.78 5.57
C LEU A 80 -13.05 -2.63 4.32
N SER A 81 -14.28 -2.78 3.84
CA SER A 81 -14.54 -3.49 2.59
C SER A 81 -13.70 -2.84 1.47
N TYR A 82 -13.06 -3.68 0.66
CA TYR A 82 -12.17 -3.21 -0.40
C TYR A 82 -12.87 -2.24 -1.36
N GLU A 83 -14.16 -2.46 -1.62
CA GLU A 83 -14.98 -1.62 -2.48
C GLU A 83 -15.23 -0.23 -1.87
N GLU A 84 -15.56 -0.15 -0.58
CA GLU A 84 -15.76 1.14 0.10
C GLU A 84 -14.46 1.93 0.20
N LEU A 85 -13.34 1.25 0.48
CA LEU A 85 -12.03 1.89 0.54
C LEU A 85 -11.60 2.40 -0.85
N ALA A 86 -11.80 1.60 -1.90
CA ALA A 86 -11.51 1.99 -3.28
C ALA A 86 -12.38 3.17 -3.73
N ARG A 87 -13.67 3.16 -3.40
CA ARG A 87 -14.59 4.25 -3.71
C ARG A 87 -14.23 5.52 -2.95
N ALA A 88 -13.93 5.43 -1.65
CA ALA A 88 -13.49 6.56 -0.84
C ALA A 88 -12.18 7.15 -1.37
N ARG A 89 -11.19 6.30 -1.68
CA ARG A 89 -9.93 6.73 -2.31
C ARG A 89 -10.17 7.43 -3.63
N GLY A 90 -11.04 6.89 -4.50
CA GLY A 90 -11.40 7.50 -5.78
C GLY A 90 -12.02 8.89 -5.61
N VAL A 91 -12.91 9.07 -4.63
CA VAL A 91 -13.50 10.38 -4.33
C VAL A 91 -12.44 11.34 -3.81
N ILE A 92 -11.58 10.91 -2.87
CA ILE A 92 -10.55 11.78 -2.30
C ILE A 92 -9.50 12.17 -3.35
N THR A 93 -9.12 11.26 -4.25
CA THR A 93 -8.18 11.58 -5.34
C THR A 93 -8.79 12.54 -6.35
N MET A 94 -10.08 12.40 -6.70
CA MET A 94 -10.77 13.39 -7.53
C MET A 94 -10.81 14.77 -6.86
N VAL A 95 -11.17 14.83 -5.58
CA VAL A 95 -11.19 16.08 -4.81
C VAL A 95 -9.78 16.71 -4.73
N GLY A 96 -8.75 15.89 -4.52
CA GLY A 96 -7.36 16.33 -4.54
C GLY A 96 -6.94 16.89 -5.91
N GLY A 97 -7.33 16.23 -7.00
CA GLY A 97 -7.09 16.70 -8.37
C GLY A 97 -7.74 18.04 -8.66
N ILE A 98 -9.03 18.20 -8.32
CA ILE A 98 -9.76 19.47 -8.47
C ILE A 98 -9.10 20.57 -7.64
N SER A 99 -8.68 20.25 -6.40
CA SER A 99 -8.00 21.19 -5.51
C SER A 99 -6.67 21.67 -6.08
N LEU A 100 -5.92 20.79 -6.77
CA LEU A 100 -4.64 21.13 -7.39
C LEU A 100 -4.82 22.08 -8.59
N VAL A 101 -5.84 21.84 -9.43
CA VAL A 101 -6.18 22.76 -10.53
C VAL A 101 -6.63 24.11 -10.00
N ALA A 102 -7.48 24.13 -8.97
CA ALA A 102 -7.91 25.36 -8.32
C ALA A 102 -6.73 26.13 -7.71
N LEU A 103 -5.80 25.44 -7.05
CA LEU A 103 -4.58 26.02 -6.50
C LEU A 103 -3.72 26.64 -7.60
N PHE A 104 -3.58 25.98 -8.75
CA PHE A 104 -2.84 26.51 -9.89
C PHE A 104 -3.46 27.82 -10.42
N ILE A 105 -4.77 27.83 -10.66
CA ILE A 105 -5.49 29.02 -11.14
C ILE A 105 -5.39 30.17 -10.13
N MET A 106 -5.60 29.90 -8.83
CA MET A 106 -5.52 30.93 -7.80
C MET A 106 -4.10 31.47 -7.64
N SER A 107 -3.09 30.59 -7.67
CA SER A 107 -1.69 31.03 -7.58
C SER A 107 -1.30 31.90 -8.77
N PHE A 108 -1.72 31.53 -9.98
CA PHE A 108 -1.42 32.28 -11.19
C PHE A 108 -2.12 33.66 -11.23
N THR A 109 -3.38 33.72 -10.81
CA THR A 109 -4.15 34.98 -10.74
C THR A 109 -3.61 35.93 -9.67
N ILE A 110 -3.21 35.40 -8.51
CA ILE A 110 -2.55 36.18 -7.45
C ILE A 110 -1.22 36.75 -7.95
N LEU A 111 -0.37 35.90 -8.53
CA LEU A 111 0.93 36.31 -9.03
C LEU A 111 0.82 37.35 -10.17
N GLY A 112 -0.11 37.14 -11.11
CA GLY A 112 -0.36 38.09 -12.21
C GLY A 112 -0.90 39.44 -11.73
N SER A 113 -1.73 39.46 -10.69
CA SER A 113 -2.25 40.70 -10.11
C SER A 113 -1.16 41.46 -9.35
N LEU A 114 -0.30 40.75 -8.61
CA LEU A 114 0.87 41.35 -7.96
C LEU A 114 1.84 41.95 -8.99
N ALA A 115 2.08 41.27 -10.11
CA ALA A 115 2.94 41.75 -11.19
C ALA A 115 2.39 43.01 -11.88
N THR A 116 1.07 43.16 -11.94
CA THR A 116 0.39 44.33 -12.55
C THR A 116 0.05 45.43 -11.55
N GLY A 117 0.39 45.27 -10.27
CA GLY A 117 0.10 46.23 -9.20
C GLY A 117 -1.39 46.37 -8.86
N ARG A 118 -2.23 45.39 -9.26
CA ARG A 118 -3.66 45.39 -8.95
C ARG A 118 -3.91 44.78 -7.57
N SER A 119 -4.66 45.49 -6.73
CA SER A 119 -5.12 44.96 -5.45
C SER A 119 -6.20 43.90 -5.67
N LEU A 120 -5.95 42.68 -5.21
CA LEU A 120 -6.95 41.62 -5.16
C LEU A 120 -7.80 41.73 -3.90
N SER A 121 -9.06 41.30 -4.03
CA SER A 121 -9.95 41.14 -2.86
C SER A 121 -9.39 40.08 -1.90
N TYR A 122 -9.59 40.29 -0.61
CA TYR A 122 -9.21 39.35 0.46
C TYR A 122 -9.77 37.93 0.25
N LEU A 123 -10.90 37.80 -0.45
CA LEU A 123 -11.53 36.52 -0.79
C LEU A 123 -10.60 35.58 -1.58
N TRP A 124 -9.71 36.10 -2.44
CA TRP A 124 -8.78 35.28 -3.20
C TRP A 124 -7.72 34.61 -2.31
N TYR A 125 -7.21 35.34 -1.32
CA TYR A 125 -6.25 34.80 -0.36
C TYR A 125 -6.91 33.77 0.57
N LEU A 126 -8.14 34.01 1.01
CA LEU A 126 -8.94 33.01 1.74
C LEU A 126 -9.18 31.75 0.89
N GLY A 127 -9.55 31.92 -0.38
CA GLY A 127 -9.74 30.80 -1.32
C GLY A 127 -8.47 29.96 -1.48
N LEU A 128 -7.31 30.61 -1.60
CA LEU A 128 -6.03 29.92 -1.68
C LEU A 128 -5.75 29.15 -0.38
N GLY A 129 -5.96 29.75 0.79
CA GLY A 129 -5.79 29.06 2.08
C GLY A 129 -6.69 27.83 2.21
N MET A 130 -7.97 27.95 1.82
CA MET A 130 -8.92 26.82 1.86
C MET A 130 -8.55 25.69 0.92
N THR A 131 -8.15 25.99 -0.33
CA THR A 131 -7.72 24.96 -1.28
C THR A 131 -6.46 24.24 -0.83
N LEU A 132 -5.52 24.95 -0.21
CA LEU A 132 -4.31 24.37 0.37
C LEU A 132 -4.63 23.43 1.55
N LEU A 133 -5.59 23.83 2.40
CA LEU A 133 -6.08 22.99 3.50
C LEU A 133 -6.78 21.72 2.99
N LEU A 134 -7.67 21.86 2.00
CA LEU A 134 -8.34 20.74 1.34
C LEU A 134 -7.33 19.77 0.70
N LEU A 135 -6.32 20.30 0.03
CA LEU A 135 -5.26 19.49 -0.57
C LEU A 135 -4.47 18.73 0.52
N ALA A 136 -4.09 19.40 1.62
CA ALA A 136 -3.39 18.78 2.74
C ALA A 136 -4.22 17.66 3.42
N LEU A 137 -5.53 17.89 3.60
CA LEU A 137 -6.46 16.88 4.11
C LEU A 137 -6.56 15.70 3.16
N SER A 138 -6.77 15.95 1.86
CA SER A 138 -6.86 14.89 0.85
C SER A 138 -5.60 14.04 0.79
N ALA A 139 -4.42 14.65 0.89
CA ALA A 139 -3.13 13.96 0.92
C ALA A 139 -2.93 13.11 2.18
N LYS A 140 -3.41 13.58 3.35
CA LYS A 140 -3.39 12.76 4.57
C LYS A 140 -4.35 11.57 4.52
N LEU A 141 -5.54 11.78 3.97
CA LEU A 141 -6.60 10.77 3.88
C LEU A 141 -6.33 9.71 2.81
N THR A 142 -5.56 10.02 1.77
CA THR A 142 -5.15 9.06 0.73
C THR A 142 -4.00 8.14 1.14
N GLY A 143 -3.48 8.26 2.36
CA GLY A 143 -2.39 7.41 2.85
C GLY A 143 -2.72 5.90 2.86
N PRO A 144 -1.68 5.04 2.91
CA PRO A 144 -1.89 3.60 3.02
C PRO A 144 -2.62 3.27 4.32
N ASN A 145 -3.60 2.37 4.23
CA ASN A 145 -4.47 2.02 5.34
C ASN A 145 -3.66 1.36 6.47
N ALA A 146 -4.15 1.37 7.71
CA ALA A 146 -3.46 0.74 8.84
C ALA A 146 -3.16 -0.75 8.56
N LEU A 147 -4.09 -1.44 7.89
CA LEU A 147 -3.92 -2.83 7.47
C LEU A 147 -2.84 -3.01 6.41
N GLU A 148 -2.83 -2.19 5.34
CA GLU A 148 -1.79 -2.21 4.30
C GLU A 148 -0.40 -1.83 4.84
N LYS A 149 -0.36 -1.02 5.92
CA LYS A 149 0.88 -0.71 6.64
C LYS A 149 1.34 -1.86 7.55
N ALA A 150 0.40 -2.65 8.08
CA ALA A 150 0.68 -3.75 8.99
C ALA A 150 1.13 -5.01 8.24
N ILE A 151 0.49 -5.31 7.11
CA ILE A 151 0.83 -6.40 6.20
C ILE A 151 1.07 -5.81 4.82
N SER A 152 2.33 -5.84 4.38
CA SER A 152 2.69 -5.43 3.03
C SER A 152 3.34 -6.59 2.30
N LEU A 153 2.78 -6.97 1.15
CA LEU A 153 3.38 -7.97 0.27
C LEU A 153 4.70 -7.46 -0.29
N VAL A 154 5.79 -8.19 -0.07
CA VAL A 154 7.11 -7.85 -0.62
C VAL A 154 7.34 -8.56 -1.95
N HIS A 155 7.04 -9.86 -1.99
CA HIS A 155 7.26 -10.69 -3.16
C HIS A 155 6.23 -11.81 -3.24
N TYR A 156 5.74 -12.09 -4.46
CA TYR A 156 4.83 -13.19 -4.75
C TYR A 156 5.41 -14.00 -5.90
N GLU A 157 5.75 -15.26 -5.63
CA GLU A 157 6.31 -16.18 -6.63
C GLU A 157 5.25 -17.23 -7.02
N PRO A 158 4.53 -17.02 -8.14
CA PRO A 158 3.36 -17.84 -8.52
C PRO A 158 3.70 -19.30 -8.84
N GLN A 159 4.92 -19.57 -9.29
CA GLN A 159 5.31 -20.92 -9.71
C GLN A 159 5.57 -21.84 -8.51
N ALA A 160 5.96 -21.28 -7.36
CA ALA A 160 6.27 -22.03 -6.16
C ALA A 160 5.19 -21.94 -5.08
N GLY A 161 4.17 -21.08 -5.25
CA GLY A 161 3.20 -20.77 -4.18
C GLY A 161 3.79 -19.94 -3.04
N ASN A 162 5.04 -19.49 -3.20
CA ASN A 162 5.78 -18.78 -2.16
C ASN A 162 5.35 -17.32 -2.07
N VAL A 163 4.97 -16.89 -0.88
CA VAL A 163 4.57 -15.50 -0.59
C VAL A 163 5.40 -14.94 0.53
N ILE A 164 6.11 -13.85 0.27
CA ILE A 164 6.90 -13.13 1.26
C ILE A 164 6.07 -11.94 1.75
N LEU A 165 5.54 -12.08 2.94
CA LEU A 165 4.78 -11.04 3.63
C LEU A 165 5.72 -10.29 4.56
N ARG A 166 5.69 -8.96 4.50
CA ARG A 166 6.27 -8.13 5.55
C ARG A 166 5.20 -7.84 6.57
N ILE A 167 5.45 -8.29 7.80
CA ILE A 167 4.55 -8.15 8.92
C ILE A 167 5.20 -7.23 9.94
N LYS A 168 4.52 -6.15 10.31
CA LYS A 168 5.05 -5.19 11.28
C LYS A 168 4.90 -5.66 12.73
N ASN A 169 3.86 -6.45 13.01
CA ASN A 169 3.58 -6.95 14.34
C ASN A 169 4.34 -8.26 14.61
N ARG A 170 5.28 -8.22 15.56
CA ARG A 170 6.12 -9.35 15.91
C ARG A 170 5.34 -10.52 16.52
N SER A 171 4.42 -10.24 17.45
CA SER A 171 3.63 -11.31 18.07
C SER A 171 2.75 -12.04 17.06
N TYR A 172 2.25 -11.32 16.05
CA TYR A 172 1.49 -11.91 14.95
C TYR A 172 2.37 -12.77 14.04
N ALA A 173 3.58 -12.30 13.68
CA ALA A 173 4.52 -13.05 12.86
C ALA A 173 4.98 -14.36 13.55
N GLU A 174 5.31 -14.28 14.84
CA GLU A 174 5.70 -15.46 15.64
C GLU A 174 4.55 -16.47 15.71
N ARG A 175 3.31 -16.01 15.92
CA ARG A 175 2.14 -16.89 16.01
C ARG A 175 1.77 -17.56 14.68
N ILE A 176 2.03 -16.91 13.55
CA ILE A 176 1.88 -17.56 12.22
C ILE A 176 2.86 -18.73 12.08
N VAL A 177 4.11 -18.54 12.51
CA VAL A 177 5.16 -19.57 12.42
C VAL A 177 4.86 -20.72 13.37
N GLU A 178 4.38 -20.42 14.58
CA GLU A 178 3.94 -21.42 15.56
C GLU A 178 2.79 -22.28 15.02
N LEU A 179 1.82 -21.67 14.35
CA LEU A 179 0.68 -22.39 13.76
C LEU A 179 1.05 -23.18 12.50
N ASN A 180 2.13 -22.81 11.80
CA ASN A 180 2.49 -23.39 10.51
C ASN A 180 3.98 -23.76 10.43
N PRO A 181 4.49 -24.65 11.30
CA PRO A 181 5.92 -24.93 11.41
C PRO A 181 6.54 -25.54 10.15
N MET A 182 5.74 -26.16 9.27
CA MET A 182 6.23 -26.73 8.00
C MET A 182 6.01 -25.84 6.77
N GLN A 183 5.33 -24.70 6.93
CA GLN A 183 4.92 -23.86 5.80
C GLN A 183 5.32 -22.39 5.95
N ALA A 184 5.74 -21.96 7.14
CA ALA A 184 6.12 -20.59 7.44
C ALA A 184 7.56 -20.51 7.97
N GLU A 185 8.38 -19.68 7.33
CA GLU A 185 9.74 -19.37 7.77
C GLU A 185 9.84 -17.88 8.12
N LEU A 186 10.46 -17.58 9.28
CA LEU A 186 10.72 -16.21 9.73
C LEU A 186 12.09 -15.75 9.25
N GLY A 187 12.12 -14.80 8.33
CA GLY A 187 13.32 -14.06 7.92
C GLY A 187 13.35 -12.67 8.56
N ILE A 188 14.48 -12.28 9.13
CA ILE A 188 14.69 -10.90 9.60
C ILE A 188 15.50 -10.18 8.52
N VAL A 189 15.06 -8.99 8.10
CA VAL A 189 15.86 -8.16 7.19
C VAL A 189 17.10 -7.66 7.95
N LYS A 190 18.25 -8.30 7.69
CA LYS A 190 19.56 -7.80 8.13
C LYS A 190 19.95 -6.54 7.35
N SER A 191 20.64 -5.62 8.03
CA SER A 191 21.03 -4.32 7.50
C SER A 191 21.82 -4.45 6.17
N PRO A 192 21.55 -3.61 5.16
CA PRO A 192 22.30 -3.62 3.90
C PRO A 192 23.81 -3.33 4.06
N ALA A 193 24.27 -2.89 5.23
CA ALA A 193 25.68 -2.72 5.54
C ALA A 193 26.43 -4.05 5.79
N GLU A 194 25.73 -5.16 6.06
CA GLU A 194 26.33 -6.48 6.29
C GLU A 194 26.24 -7.40 5.05
N ASN A 195 25.45 -7.02 4.04
CA ASN A 195 25.19 -7.83 2.84
C ASN A 195 26.15 -7.56 1.66
N SER A 196 27.22 -6.77 1.84
CA SER A 196 28.21 -6.54 0.77
C SER A 196 29.22 -7.68 0.59
N SER A 197 29.12 -8.77 1.36
CA SER A 197 30.06 -9.91 1.25
C SER A 197 29.41 -11.29 1.09
N THR A 198 28.09 -11.42 1.16
CA THR A 198 27.45 -12.74 1.05
C THR A 198 26.08 -12.61 0.39
N SER A 199 25.99 -13.09 -0.85
CA SER A 199 24.75 -13.29 -1.60
C SER A 199 23.99 -14.51 -1.07
N GLU A 200 23.79 -14.59 0.24
CA GLU A 200 23.00 -15.65 0.85
C GLU A 200 21.56 -15.18 1.01
N SER A 201 20.68 -15.94 0.38
CA SER A 201 19.24 -15.90 0.56
C SER A 201 18.90 -15.89 2.07
N PRO A 202 18.06 -14.96 2.56
CA PRO A 202 17.64 -14.94 3.97
C PRO A 202 16.75 -16.13 4.37
N PHE A 203 16.52 -17.07 3.46
CA PHE A 203 15.87 -18.35 3.70
C PHE A 203 16.86 -19.44 3.29
N SER A 204 17.46 -20.07 4.29
CA SER A 204 18.39 -21.19 4.20
C SER A 204 17.84 -22.36 5.00
#